data_AF-A0A7H4GJL0-F1
#
_entry.id   AF-A0A7H4GJL0-F1
#
_cell.length_a   1.000
_cell.length_b   1.000
_cell.length_c   1.000
_cell.angle_alpha   90.00
_cell.angle_beta   90.00
_cell.angle_gamma   90.00
#
_symmetry.space_group_name_H-M   'P 1'
#
loop_
_entity.id
_entity.type
_entity.pdbx_description
1 polymer ?
#
loop_
_entity_poly.entity_id
_entity_poly.type
_entity_poly.pdbx_seq_one_letter_code
_entity_poly.pdbx_strand_id
1 'polypeptide(L)' 'MATKADTVKAKARELIEQLPDNATWDDVAYEIAVRRSIERGLADLDAGRTYTSEALLESLGLSE' A
#
# COMPACT_ATOMS: atom_id res chain seq x y z
N MET A 1 4.60 -12.77 -19.42
CA MET A 1 3.52 -11.85 -19.87
C MET A 1 2.58 -11.67 -18.70
N ALA A 2 2.31 -10.43 -18.27
CA ALA A 2 1.36 -10.18 -17.20
C ALA A 2 -0.01 -10.74 -17.62
N THR A 3 -0.61 -11.58 -16.77
CA THR A 3 -1.95 -12.09 -17.02
C THR A 3 -2.96 -10.97 -16.79
N LYS A 4 -4.17 -11.06 -17.36
CA LYS A 4 -5.19 -10.01 -17.23
C LYS A 4 -5.48 -9.63 -15.76
N ALA A 5 -5.34 -10.60 -14.84
CA ALA A 5 -5.47 -10.43 -13.40
C ALA A 5 -4.39 -9.52 -12.78
N ASP A 6 -3.22 -9.38 -13.40
CA ASP A 6 -2.11 -8.59 -12.86
C ASP A 6 -2.22 -7.08 -13.17
N THR A 7 -3.15 -6.70 -14.05
CA THR A 7 -3.31 -5.30 -14.48
C THR A 7 -3.90 -4.44 -13.36
N VAL A 8 -3.49 -3.17 -13.30
CA VAL A 8 -4.06 -2.18 -12.35
C VAL A 8 -5.58 -2.12 -12.48
N LYS A 9 -6.11 -2.24 -13.70
CA LYS A 9 -7.56 -2.26 -13.95
C LYS A 9 -8.27 -3.46 -13.31
N ALA A 10 -7.67 -4.66 -13.39
CA ALA A 10 -8.25 -5.85 -12.79
C ALA A 10 -8.21 -5.78 -11.26
N LYS A 11 -7.07 -5.36 -10.70
CA LYS A 11 -6.91 -5.18 -9.25
C LYS A 11 -7.85 -4.11 -8.69
N ALA A 12 -8.02 -3.00 -9.39
CA ALA A 12 -8.96 -1.95 -8.98
C ALA A 12 -10.40 -2.46 -9.02
N ARG A 13 -10.78 -3.26 -10.02
CA ARG A 13 -12.11 -3.88 -10.06
C ARG A 13 -12.33 -4.82 -8.88
N GLU A 14 -11.38 -5.71 -8.59
CA GLU A 14 -11.47 -6.64 -7.45
C GLU A 14 -11.64 -5.90 -6.12
N LEU A 15 -10.89 -4.81 -5.93
CA LEU A 15 -11.00 -3.96 -4.74
C LEU A 15 -12.40 -3.33 -4.62
N ILE A 16 -12.96 -2.83 -5.72
CA ILE A 16 -14.33 -2.28 -5.73
C ILE A 16 -15.38 -3.36 -5.48
N GLU A 17 -15.20 -4.58 -6.01
CA GLU A 17 -16.12 -5.71 -5.81
C GLU A 17 -16.16 -6.21 -4.34
N GLN A 18 -15.15 -5.90 -3.54
CA GLN A 18 -15.09 -6.26 -2.12
C GLN A 18 -15.71 -5.20 -1.19
N LEU A 19 -15.99 -4.00 -1.70
CA LEU A 19 -16.63 -2.95 -0.91
C LEU A 19 -18.10 -3.26 -0.66
N PRO A 20 -18.66 -2.83 0.50
CA PRO A 20 -20.09 -2.96 0.77
C PRO A 20 -20.89 -2.01 -0.15
N ASP A 21 -22.15 -2.37 -0.44
CA ASP A 21 -23.03 -1.58 -1.33
C ASP A 21 -23.27 -0.14 -0.86
N ASN A 22 -23.11 0.12 0.44
CA ASN A 22 -23.24 1.45 1.04
C ASN A 22 -21.91 2.21 1.16
N ALA A 23 -20.83 1.69 0.56
CA ALA A 23 -19.54 2.36 0.54
C ALA A 23 -19.63 3.74 -0.12
N THR A 24 -18.90 4.68 0.47
CA THR A 24 -18.79 6.05 -0.01
C THR A 24 -17.56 6.23 -0.89
N TRP A 25 -17.45 7.38 -1.53
CA TRP A 25 -16.23 7.74 -2.26
C TRP A 25 -15.01 7.86 -1.35
N ASP A 26 -15.20 8.19 -0.07
CA ASP A 26 -14.10 8.24 0.90
C ASP A 26 -13.57 6.84 1.20
N ASP A 27 -14.44 5.84 1.30
CA ASP A 27 -14.05 4.43 1.48
C ASP A 27 -13.25 3.91 0.28
N VAL A 28 -13.70 4.24 -0.94
CA VAL A 28 -12.97 3.91 -2.17
C VAL A 28 -11.58 4.55 -2.18
N ALA A 29 -11.48 5.84 -1.82
CA ALA A 29 -10.22 6.55 -1.78
C ALA A 29 -9.27 5.96 -0.72
N TYR A 30 -9.81 5.58 0.44
CA TYR A 30 -9.06 4.93 1.51
C TYR A 30 -8.44 3.60 1.05
N GLU A 31 -9.23 2.71 0.46
CA GLU A 31 -8.74 1.41 0.00
C GLU A 31 -7.63 1.54 -1.07
N ILE A 32 -7.78 2.50 -1.99
CA ILE A 32 -6.73 2.81 -2.98
C ILE A 32 -5.45 3.30 -2.30
N ALA A 33 -5.58 4.18 -1.30
CA ALA A 33 -4.44 4.71 -0.56
C ALA A 33 -3.69 3.61 0.23
N VAL A 34 -4.43 2.69 0.84
CA VAL A 34 -3.86 1.52 1.53
C VAL A 34 -3.11 0.64 0.55
N ARG A 35 -3.73 0.28 -0.59
CA ARG A 35 -3.08 -0.54 -1.61
C ARG A 35 -1.78 0.08 -2.12
N ARG A 36 -1.80 1.39 -2.39
CA ARG A 36 -0.61 2.15 -2.82
C ARG A 36 0.49 2.14 -1.75
N SER A 37 0.13 2.27 -0.47
CA SER A 37 1.12 2.22 0.62
C SER A 37 1.76 0.84 0.74
N ILE A 38 1.01 -0.24 0.54
CA ILE A 38 1.57 -1.61 0.51
C ILE A 38 2.52 -1.78 -0.67
N GLU A 39 2.11 -1.39 -1.89
CA GLU A 39 2.96 -1.51 -3.08
C GLU A 39 4.26 -0.71 -2.94
N ARG A 40 4.18 0.49 -2.36
CA ARG A 40 5.37 1.29 -2.04
C ARG A 40 6.26 0.58 -1.03
N GLY A 41 5.69 0.05 0.06
CA GLY A 41 6.44 -0.69 1.07
C GLY A 41 7.15 -1.91 0.50
N LEU A 42 6.48 -2.70 -0.36
CA LEU A 42 7.11 -3.82 -1.06
C LEU A 42 8.27 -3.36 -1.95
N ALA A 43 8.08 -2.28 -2.72
CA ALA A 43 9.14 -1.71 -3.54
C ALA A 43 10.32 -1.12 -2.73
N ASP A 44 10.06 -0.66 -1.50
CA ASP A 44 11.10 -0.22 -0.57
C ASP A 44 11.87 -1.42 0.00
N LEU A 45 11.19 -2.52 0.36
CA LEU A 45 11.82 -3.78 0.77
C LEU A 45 12.72 -4.34 -0.33
N ASP A 46 12.20 -4.46 -1.56
CA ASP A 46 12.95 -4.99 -2.71
C ASP A 46 14.19 -4.14 -3.04
N ALA A 47 14.13 -2.84 -2.76
CA ALA A 47 15.23 -1.92 -2.97
C ALA A 47 16.15 -1.75 -1.75
N GLY A 48 15.91 -2.47 -0.66
CA GLY A 48 16.68 -2.35 0.59
C GLY A 48 16.53 -1.00 1.31
N ARG A 49 15.48 -0.22 1.00
CA ARG A 49 15.17 1.06 1.66
C ARG A 49 14.43 0.82 2.98
N THR A 50 15.09 0.11 3.90
CA THR A 50 14.53 -0.27 5.20
C THR A 50 15.38 0.29 6.34
N TYR A 51 14.73 0.59 7.45
CA TYR A 51 15.40 0.99 8.70
C TYR A 51 15.22 -0.11 9.75
N THR A 52 16.21 -0.28 10.61
CA THR A 52 15.96 -0.95 11.90
C THR A 52 15.21 0.00 12.82
N SER A 53 14.59 -0.51 13.86
CA SER A 53 13.89 0.31 14.86
C SER A 53 14.84 1.34 15.50
N GLU A 54 16.08 0.93 15.78
CA GLU A 54 17.12 1.79 16.38
C GLU A 54 17.50 2.93 15.42
N ALA A 55 17.79 2.60 14.15
CA ALA A 55 18.15 3.59 13.15
C ALA A 55 17.00 4.57 12.86
N LEU A 56 15.75 4.11 12.93
CA LEU A 56 14.57 4.96 12.79
C LEU A 56 14.48 5.95 13.96
N LEU A 57 14.60 5.47 15.21
CA LEU A 57 14.54 6.34 16.39
C LEU A 57 15.65 7.39 16.39
N GLU A 58 16.87 7.01 16.02
CA GLU A 58 17.99 7.94 15.86
C GLU A 58 17.67 9.02 14.83
N SER A 59 17.12 8.64 13.66
CA SER A 59 16.75 9.59 12.61
C SER A 59 15.66 10.60 13.02
N LEU A 60 14.83 10.24 14.01
CA LEU A 60 13.78 11.07 14.56
C LEU A 60 14.23 11.88 15.80
N GLY A 61 15.47 11.69 16.26
CA GLY A 61 15.97 12.29 17.51
C GLY A 61 15.30 11.72 18.77
N LEU A 62 14.81 10.48 18.70
CA LEU A 62 14.09 9.77 19.76
C LEU A 62 14.91 8.61 20.36
N SER A 63 16.18 8.48 20.01
CA SER A 63 17.10 7.53 20.64
C SER A 63 17.51 8.03 22.03
N GLU A 64 17.40 7.17 23.05
CA GLU A 64 17.93 7.44 24.40
C GLU A 64 19.45 7.53 24.46
#